data_AF-A0AAI9DAR5-F1
#
_entry.id   AF-A0AAI9DAR5-F1
#
_cell.length_a   1.000
_cell.length_b   1.000
_cell.length_c   1.000
_cell.angle_alpha   90.00
_cell.angle_beta   90.00
_cell.angle_gamma   90.00
#
_symmetry.space_group_name_H-M   'P 1'
#
loop_
_entity.id
_entity.type
_entity.pdbx_description
1 polymer ?
#
loop_
_entity_poly.entity_id
_entity_poly.type
_entity_poly.pdbx_seq_one_letter_code
_entity_poly.pdbx_strand_id
1 'polypeptide(L)'
;MIKFSSQKINTHTDTLQSAIHKKRNNKELSNKTLSKLTKIINAQFKFHSTEVNYVFGSKLAPKDTNYHSISKFIKSIQKLTTQEKDTLIYPKINKWQANAIELHSRIKPVENMEKRIGRGGRSHVYHDGQFVIKQLKKFNLGEAKHEVAMCNAYRDKTHSISPNAFIVGERITMPFVHGQTPNKIETLNGIKDLYDKGFLMADAKPENFLKIETGQIVPIDFGLIFKANNLSSIDQNVKIEIVRDYIKGGYHYIPSSLKSEYTSHIKALDSMLGSASPMRYINTKELSNAGVFTINRK
;
A
#
# COMPACT_ATOMS: atom_id res chain seq x y z
N MET A 1 -3.33 -22.33 -38.22
CA MET A 1 -2.83 -21.03 -38.74
C MET A 1 -3.56 -19.90 -38.03
N ILE A 2 -2.99 -19.33 -36.95
CA ILE A 2 -3.67 -18.27 -36.19
C ILE A 2 -3.39 -16.93 -36.89
N LYS A 3 -4.43 -16.34 -37.50
CA LYS A 3 -4.37 -14.99 -38.09
C LYS A 3 -4.12 -13.97 -36.97
N PHE A 4 -2.87 -13.54 -36.81
CA PHE A 4 -2.55 -12.33 -36.05
C PHE A 4 -3.01 -11.10 -36.84
N SER A 5 -4.31 -10.79 -36.75
CA SER A 5 -4.80 -9.48 -37.17
C SER A 5 -4.16 -8.43 -36.25
N SER A 6 -3.12 -7.76 -36.73
CA SER A 6 -2.54 -6.62 -36.03
C SER A 6 -3.52 -5.44 -36.13
N GLN A 7 -4.51 -5.39 -35.26
CA GLN A 7 -5.52 -4.33 -35.27
C GLN A 7 -4.82 -2.96 -35.19
N LYS A 8 -5.09 -2.06 -36.15
CA LYS A 8 -4.43 -0.76 -36.20
C LYS A 8 -5.00 0.16 -35.12
N ILE A 9 -4.12 0.87 -34.41
CA ILE A 9 -4.51 1.96 -33.51
C ILE A 9 -4.93 3.17 -34.36
N ASN A 10 -6.12 3.71 -34.06
CA ASN A 10 -6.63 4.98 -34.56
C ASN A 10 -6.56 6.02 -33.43
N THR A 11 -5.70 7.03 -33.60
CA THR A 11 -5.44 8.05 -32.58
C THR A 11 -6.60 9.00 -32.31
N HIS A 12 -7.63 9.03 -33.16
CA HIS A 12 -8.78 9.91 -33.01
C HIS A 12 -9.95 9.26 -32.29
N THR A 13 -10.08 7.94 -32.39
CA THR A 13 -11.25 7.21 -31.89
C THR A 13 -10.91 6.20 -30.80
N ASP A 14 -9.66 5.74 -30.73
CA ASP A 14 -9.27 4.79 -29.70
C ASP A 14 -9.02 5.49 -28.36
N THR A 15 -9.48 4.85 -27.29
CA THR A 15 -9.06 5.16 -25.93
C THR A 15 -7.76 4.42 -25.64
N LEU A 16 -7.07 4.79 -24.55
CA LEU A 16 -5.91 4.03 -24.08
C LEU A 16 -6.25 2.54 -23.92
N GLN A 17 -7.42 2.24 -23.36
CA GLN A 17 -7.87 0.86 -23.16
C GLN A 17 -8.05 0.11 -24.48
N SER A 18 -8.78 0.67 -25.44
CA SER A 18 -8.99 -0.01 -26.73
C SER A 18 -7.69 -0.14 -27.52
N ALA A 19 -6.81 0.86 -27.47
CA ALA A 19 -5.51 0.83 -28.13
C ALA A 19 -4.58 -0.25 -27.55
N ILE A 20 -4.58 -0.43 -26.22
CA ILE A 20 -3.83 -1.49 -25.54
C ILE A 20 -4.40 -2.86 -25.87
N HIS A 21 -5.72 -3.01 -25.84
CA HIS A 21 -6.37 -4.27 -26.19
C HIS A 21 -6.01 -4.72 -27.61
N LYS A 22 -5.97 -3.79 -28.58
CA LYS A 22 -5.52 -4.03 -29.97
C LYS A 22 -4.05 -4.49 -30.08
N LYS A 23 -3.27 -4.33 -29.01
CA LYS A 23 -1.83 -4.64 -28.96
C LYS A 23 -1.46 -5.68 -27.90
N ARG A 24 -2.44 -6.28 -27.22
CA ARG A 24 -2.20 -7.26 -26.15
C ARG A 24 -1.36 -8.47 -26.56
N ASN A 25 -1.50 -8.88 -27.83
CA ASN A 25 -0.78 -10.03 -28.40
C ASN A 25 0.55 -9.64 -29.07
N ASN A 26 0.91 -8.36 -29.08
CA ASN A 26 2.19 -7.94 -29.63
C ASN A 26 3.31 -8.31 -28.65
N LYS A 27 4.34 -9.00 -29.16
CA LYS A 27 5.57 -9.26 -28.40
C LYS A 27 6.31 -7.97 -28.03
N GLU A 28 6.26 -6.97 -28.91
CA GLU A 28 6.89 -5.66 -28.68
C GLU A 28 6.06 -4.50 -29.24
N LEU A 29 6.29 -3.31 -28.68
CA LEU A 29 5.71 -2.06 -29.16
C LEU A 29 6.75 -1.28 -29.95
N SER A 30 6.55 -1.22 -31.27
CA SER A 30 7.37 -0.36 -32.15
C SER A 30 7.30 1.12 -31.72
N ASN A 31 8.32 1.90 -32.07
CA ASN A 31 8.33 3.36 -31.86
C ASN A 31 7.09 4.04 -32.47
N LYS A 32 6.60 3.53 -33.61
CA LYS A 32 5.36 4.01 -34.25
C LYS A 32 4.12 3.73 -33.40
N THR A 33 4.05 2.56 -32.78
CA THR A 33 2.97 2.20 -31.84
C THR A 33 3.03 3.07 -30.59
N LEU A 34 4.23 3.27 -30.03
CA LEU A 34 4.45 4.12 -28.85
C LEU A 34 4.03 5.56 -29.13
N SER A 35 4.44 6.14 -30.26
CA SER A 35 4.03 7.49 -30.67
C SER A 35 2.50 7.63 -30.78
N LYS A 36 1.80 6.62 -31.29
CA LYS A 36 0.33 6.63 -31.34
C LYS A 36 -0.31 6.56 -29.95
N LEU A 37 0.21 5.70 -29.06
CA LEU A 37 -0.27 5.61 -27.69
C LEU A 37 -0.07 6.93 -26.93
N THR A 38 1.10 7.55 -27.10
CA THR A 38 1.38 8.90 -26.58
C THR A 38 0.34 9.93 -27.03
N LYS A 39 -0.03 9.94 -28.32
CA LYS A 39 -1.06 10.87 -28.83
C LYS A 39 -2.42 10.64 -28.17
N ILE A 40 -2.83 9.38 -28.02
CA ILE A 40 -4.09 9.02 -27.35
C ILE A 40 -4.07 9.47 -25.88
N ILE A 41 -2.97 9.25 -25.18
CA ILE A 41 -2.82 9.63 -23.78
C ILE A 41 -2.86 11.15 -23.60
N ASN A 42 -2.17 11.89 -24.47
CA ASN A 42 -2.25 13.36 -24.45
C ASN A 42 -3.67 13.86 -24.67
N ALA A 43 -4.39 13.30 -25.65
CA ALA A 43 -5.77 13.68 -25.89
C ALA A 43 -6.68 13.33 -24.70
N GLN A 44 -6.51 12.15 -24.10
CA GLN A 44 -7.41 11.63 -23.06
C GLN A 44 -7.15 12.20 -21.66
N PHE A 45 -5.89 12.46 -21.32
CA PHE A 45 -5.46 12.85 -19.97
C PHE A 45 -4.84 14.24 -19.93
N LYS A 46 -4.68 14.92 -21.07
CA LYS A 46 -4.13 16.29 -21.16
C LYS A 46 -2.74 16.40 -20.52
N PHE A 47 -1.87 15.43 -20.76
CA PHE A 47 -0.49 15.47 -20.28
C PHE A 47 0.31 16.57 -20.98
N HIS A 48 1.24 17.18 -20.26
CA HIS A 48 2.32 17.96 -20.85
C HIS A 48 3.35 17.04 -21.52
N SER A 49 4.05 17.54 -22.53
CA SER A 49 5.03 16.76 -23.30
C SER A 49 6.15 16.17 -22.43
N THR A 50 6.56 16.89 -21.38
CA THR A 50 7.55 16.44 -20.39
C THR A 50 7.05 15.27 -19.55
N GLU A 51 5.78 15.26 -19.15
CA GLU A 51 5.15 14.18 -18.39
C GLU A 51 5.05 12.89 -19.20
N VAL A 52 4.67 13.01 -20.47
CA VAL A 52 4.68 11.89 -21.42
C VAL A 52 6.07 11.30 -21.53
N ASN A 53 7.07 12.14 -21.72
CA ASN A 53 8.44 11.67 -21.87
C ASN A 53 8.89 10.93 -20.62
N TYR A 54 8.52 11.42 -19.44
CA TYR A 54 8.80 10.74 -18.19
C TYR A 54 8.11 9.37 -18.07
N VAL A 55 6.80 9.31 -18.38
CA VAL A 55 6.01 8.09 -18.21
C VAL A 55 6.38 7.03 -19.25
N PHE A 56 6.59 7.42 -20.50
CA PHE A 56 6.73 6.50 -21.64
C PHE A 56 8.16 6.42 -22.23
N GLY A 57 9.04 7.36 -21.91
CA GLY A 57 10.34 7.56 -22.56
C GLY A 57 11.49 7.80 -21.58
N SER A 58 12.26 8.87 -21.81
CA SER A 58 13.38 9.29 -20.96
C SER A 58 12.88 9.84 -19.63
N LYS A 59 13.38 9.32 -18.49
CA LYS A 59 13.04 9.75 -17.10
C LYS A 59 13.47 11.19 -16.73
N LEU A 60 13.40 12.14 -17.66
CA LEU A 60 13.66 13.55 -17.42
C LEU A 60 12.46 14.17 -16.70
N ALA A 61 12.65 14.48 -15.42
CA ALA A 61 11.58 14.98 -14.56
C ALA A 61 11.06 16.35 -15.05
N PRO A 62 9.73 16.53 -15.19
CA PRO A 62 9.14 17.84 -15.45
C PRO A 62 9.39 18.79 -14.26
N LYS A 63 9.54 20.09 -14.55
CA LYS A 63 9.58 21.13 -13.52
C LYS A 63 8.19 21.32 -12.88
N ASP A 64 7.16 21.37 -13.72
CA ASP A 64 5.76 21.48 -13.31
C ASP A 64 5.00 20.26 -13.82
N THR A 65 4.38 19.53 -12.89
CA THR A 65 3.61 18.33 -13.20
C THR A 65 2.16 18.53 -12.75
N ASN A 66 1.23 18.27 -13.65
CA ASN A 66 -0.20 18.33 -13.42
C ASN A 66 -0.67 17.11 -12.64
N TYR A 67 -0.90 17.33 -11.35
CA TYR A 67 -1.38 16.32 -10.42
C TYR A 67 -2.62 15.56 -10.92
N HIS A 68 -3.64 16.30 -11.33
CA HIS A 68 -4.93 15.73 -11.69
C HIS A 68 -4.82 14.85 -12.94
N SER A 69 -4.07 15.30 -13.94
CA SER A 69 -3.81 14.54 -15.16
C SER A 69 -3.09 13.23 -14.87
N ILE A 70 -1.99 13.27 -14.11
CA ILE A 70 -1.23 12.07 -13.75
C ILE A 70 -2.09 11.11 -12.90
N SER A 71 -2.82 11.61 -11.91
CA SER A 71 -3.74 10.80 -11.08
C SER A 71 -4.80 10.10 -11.94
N LYS A 72 -5.44 10.83 -12.87
CA LYS A 72 -6.43 10.27 -13.80
C LYS A 72 -5.84 9.19 -14.71
N PHE A 73 -4.59 9.34 -15.15
CA PHE A 73 -3.90 8.31 -15.92
C PHE A 73 -3.59 7.07 -15.08
N ILE A 74 -3.09 7.24 -13.86
CA ILE A 74 -2.84 6.13 -12.91
C ILE A 74 -4.10 5.28 -12.75
N LYS A 75 -5.28 5.90 -12.56
CA LYS A 75 -6.58 5.21 -12.52
C LYS A 75 -6.82 4.32 -13.73
N SER A 76 -6.66 4.90 -14.92
CA SER A 76 -6.97 4.22 -16.17
C SER A 76 -5.99 3.08 -16.45
N ILE A 77 -4.71 3.27 -16.13
CA ILE A 77 -3.69 2.25 -16.40
C ILE A 77 -3.73 1.12 -15.36
N GLN A 78 -4.15 1.41 -14.12
CA GLN A 78 -4.40 0.40 -13.08
C GLN A 78 -5.39 -0.66 -13.56
N LYS A 79 -6.53 -0.22 -14.10
CA LYS A 79 -7.57 -1.11 -14.60
C LYS A 79 -7.01 -2.03 -15.71
N LEU A 80 -6.12 -1.50 -16.55
CA LEU A 80 -5.45 -2.26 -17.60
C LEU A 80 -4.45 -3.27 -17.04
N THR A 81 -3.66 -2.91 -16.03
CA THR A 81 -2.74 -3.85 -15.38
C THR A 81 -3.45 -5.06 -14.76
N THR A 82 -4.66 -4.87 -14.25
CA THR A 82 -5.47 -5.98 -13.73
C THR A 82 -6.01 -6.86 -14.86
N GLN A 83 -6.50 -6.27 -15.95
CA GLN A 83 -7.14 -6.99 -17.05
C GLN A 83 -6.15 -7.72 -17.97
N GLU A 84 -4.95 -7.17 -18.13
CA GLU A 84 -3.99 -7.62 -19.14
C GLU A 84 -2.81 -8.39 -18.52
N LYS A 85 -2.91 -8.84 -17.27
CA LYS A 85 -1.80 -9.45 -16.48
C LYS A 85 -1.09 -10.60 -17.19
N ASP A 86 -1.82 -11.41 -17.95
CA ASP A 86 -1.30 -12.59 -18.65
C ASP A 86 -0.90 -12.30 -20.11
N THR A 87 -0.75 -11.02 -20.47
CA THR A 87 -0.43 -10.60 -21.84
C THR A 87 1.01 -10.12 -21.98
N LEU A 88 1.54 -10.21 -23.19
CA LEU A 88 2.94 -9.84 -23.48
C LEU A 88 3.21 -8.33 -23.31
N ILE A 89 2.16 -7.50 -23.36
CA ILE A 89 2.27 -6.05 -23.17
C ILE A 89 2.32 -5.65 -21.68
N TYR A 90 1.92 -6.56 -20.77
CA TYR A 90 1.82 -6.29 -19.33
C TYR A 90 3.08 -5.67 -18.71
N PRO A 91 4.32 -6.20 -18.95
CA PRO A 91 5.51 -5.63 -18.34
C PRO A 91 5.72 -4.14 -18.72
N LYS A 92 5.31 -3.76 -19.93
CA LYS A 92 5.41 -2.37 -20.40
C LYS A 92 4.39 -1.46 -19.72
N ILE A 93 3.14 -1.92 -19.62
CA ILE A 93 2.05 -1.19 -18.95
C ILE A 93 2.39 -0.99 -17.47
N ASN A 94 2.88 -2.04 -16.82
CA ASN A 94 3.31 -2.00 -15.42
C ASN A 94 4.47 -1.00 -15.21
N LYS A 95 5.42 -0.95 -16.15
CA LYS A 95 6.50 0.06 -16.13
C LYS A 95 5.97 1.49 -16.26
N TRP A 96 5.01 1.74 -17.16
CA TRP A 96 4.39 3.07 -17.30
C TRP A 96 3.60 3.48 -16.07
N GLN A 97 2.87 2.54 -15.47
CA GLN A 97 2.20 2.78 -14.19
C GLN A 97 3.20 3.18 -13.11
N ALA A 98 4.30 2.44 -12.95
CA ALA A 98 5.36 2.75 -12.00
C ALA A 98 5.98 4.15 -12.24
N ASN A 99 6.24 4.51 -13.50
CA ASN A 99 6.77 5.84 -13.84
C ASN A 99 5.76 6.95 -13.54
N ALA A 100 4.48 6.77 -13.85
CA ALA A 100 3.44 7.76 -13.56
C ALA A 100 3.27 7.96 -12.04
N ILE A 101 3.32 6.87 -11.28
CA ILE A 101 3.36 6.87 -9.83
C ILE A 101 4.57 7.64 -9.28
N GLU A 102 5.76 7.39 -9.84
CA GLU A 102 6.99 8.09 -9.46
C GLU A 102 6.92 9.59 -9.79
N LEU A 103 6.25 9.94 -10.88
CA LEU A 103 6.06 11.33 -11.27
C LEU A 103 5.06 12.05 -10.38
N HIS A 104 3.91 11.41 -10.12
CA HIS A 104 2.80 11.93 -9.29
C HIS A 104 3.25 12.38 -7.90
N SER A 105 4.24 11.70 -7.37
CA SER A 105 4.72 11.83 -6.00
C SER A 105 5.87 12.83 -5.83
N ARG A 106 6.54 13.19 -6.92
CA ARG A 106 7.47 14.33 -6.98
C ARG A 106 6.73 15.67 -6.89
N ILE A 107 5.42 15.65 -7.16
CA ILE A 107 4.55 16.79 -6.95
C ILE A 107 4.52 17.06 -5.45
N LYS A 108 5.03 18.23 -5.04
CA LYS A 108 4.78 18.72 -3.69
C LYS A 108 3.26 18.78 -3.51
N PRO A 109 2.70 18.31 -2.38
CA PRO A 109 1.36 18.71 -1.99
C PRO A 109 1.32 20.22 -2.12
N VAL A 110 0.65 20.69 -3.16
CA VAL A 110 0.24 22.09 -3.23
C VAL A 110 -0.47 22.30 -1.89
N GLU A 111 -0.28 23.44 -1.24
CA GLU A 111 -1.00 23.78 0.00
C GLU A 111 -2.54 23.69 -0.16
N ASN A 112 -3.01 23.49 -1.40
CA ASN A 112 -4.37 23.16 -1.81
C ASN A 112 -4.66 21.66 -2.05
N MET A 113 -3.84 20.71 -1.56
CA MET A 113 -4.27 19.30 -1.50
C MET A 113 -5.39 19.18 -0.45
N GLU A 114 -6.54 18.75 -0.94
CA GLU A 114 -7.78 18.45 -0.23
C GLU A 114 -7.57 17.83 1.17
N LYS A 115 -8.36 18.33 2.13
CA LYS A 115 -8.44 17.99 3.57
C LYS A 115 -7.39 17.01 4.10
N ARG A 116 -6.46 17.52 4.91
CA ARG A 116 -5.73 16.69 5.89
C ARG A 116 -6.74 15.89 6.73
N ILE A 117 -6.75 14.58 6.55
CA ILE A 117 -7.71 13.67 7.22
C ILE A 117 -7.19 13.11 8.54
N GLY A 118 -5.89 13.27 8.84
CA GLY A 118 -5.34 12.75 10.08
C GLY A 118 -4.01 13.37 10.51
N ARG A 119 -3.76 13.30 11.83
CA ARG A 119 -2.44 13.51 12.44
C ARG A 119 -2.06 12.25 13.20
N GLY A 120 -1.14 11.46 12.65
CA GLY A 120 -0.54 10.37 13.39
C GLY A 120 0.59 10.86 14.31
N GLY A 121 0.96 10.04 15.29
CA GLY A 121 2.17 10.26 16.08
C GLY A 121 3.43 10.32 15.20
N ARG A 122 3.48 9.51 14.13
CA ARG A 122 4.65 9.32 13.25
C ARG A 122 4.50 9.93 11.85
N SER A 123 3.30 10.37 11.45
CA SER A 123 3.03 10.84 10.09
C SER A 123 1.96 11.92 10.00
N HIS A 124 2.00 12.65 8.89
CA HIS A 124 0.88 13.44 8.39
C HIS A 124 0.15 12.66 7.29
N VAL A 125 -1.18 12.68 7.33
CA VAL A 125 -2.03 11.88 6.45
C VAL A 125 -2.90 12.80 5.61
N TYR A 126 -2.74 12.68 4.30
CA TYR A 126 -3.48 13.43 3.28
C TYR A 126 -4.24 12.43 2.40
N HIS A 127 -5.34 12.87 1.78
CA HIS A 127 -5.96 12.10 0.71
C HIS A 127 -6.18 12.99 -0.52
N ASP A 128 -6.19 12.37 -1.68
CA ASP A 128 -6.46 13.04 -2.96
C ASP A 128 -7.70 12.47 -3.67
N GLY A 129 -8.55 11.82 -2.88
CA GLY A 129 -9.72 11.06 -3.30
C GLY A 129 -9.43 9.60 -3.67
N GLN A 130 -8.18 9.22 -3.95
CA GLN A 130 -7.85 7.84 -4.35
C GLN A 130 -6.77 7.16 -3.55
N PHE A 131 -5.85 7.96 -3.05
CA PHE A 131 -4.74 7.52 -2.27
C PHE A 131 -4.78 8.22 -0.93
N VAL A 132 -4.30 7.50 0.07
CA VAL A 132 -3.73 8.07 1.28
C VAL A 132 -2.26 8.30 1.03
N ILE A 133 -1.80 9.51 1.30
CA ILE A 133 -0.38 9.87 1.31
C ILE A 133 0.04 10.03 2.77
N LYS A 134 0.86 9.10 3.25
CA LYS A 134 1.46 9.11 4.58
C LYS A 134 2.86 9.71 4.47
N GLN A 135 3.00 10.96 4.88
CA GLN A 135 4.31 11.62 4.98
C GLN A 135 4.90 11.34 6.36
N LEU A 136 6.02 10.61 6.39
CA LEU A 136 6.69 10.23 7.64
C LEU A 136 7.46 11.44 8.19
N LYS A 137 7.35 11.69 9.51
CA LYS A 137 8.10 12.78 10.17
C LYS A 137 9.61 12.53 10.19
N LYS A 138 9.99 11.26 10.30
CA LYS A 138 11.37 10.77 10.19
C LYS A 138 11.34 9.58 9.25
N PHE A 139 11.93 9.71 8.08
CA PHE A 139 11.88 8.65 7.08
C PHE A 139 12.82 7.51 7.47
N ASN A 140 12.26 6.30 7.55
CA ASN A 140 13.02 5.06 7.66
C ASN A 140 12.61 4.15 6.49
N LEU A 141 13.58 3.80 5.65
CA LEU A 141 13.32 3.01 4.45
C LEU A 141 12.87 1.57 4.79
N GLY A 142 13.37 0.98 5.88
CA GLY A 142 12.98 -0.36 6.34
C GLY A 142 11.52 -0.39 6.76
N GLU A 143 11.09 0.56 7.58
CA GLU A 143 9.70 0.72 8.02
C GLU A 143 8.76 0.98 6.83
N ALA A 144 9.14 1.87 5.92
CA ALA A 144 8.34 2.18 4.73
C ALA A 144 8.21 0.98 3.79
N LYS A 145 9.29 0.20 3.59
CA LYS A 145 9.26 -1.04 2.80
C LYS A 145 8.36 -2.08 3.45
N HIS A 146 8.42 -2.22 4.77
CA HIS A 146 7.58 -3.15 5.51
C HIS A 146 6.09 -2.80 5.37
N GLU A 147 5.71 -1.54 5.62
CA GLU A 147 4.32 -1.08 5.53
C GLU A 147 3.75 -1.30 4.11
N VAL A 148 4.52 -0.94 3.07
CA VAL A 148 4.13 -1.18 1.68
C VAL A 148 4.02 -2.67 1.35
N ALA A 149 4.96 -3.50 1.82
CA ALA A 149 4.92 -4.94 1.59
C ALA A 149 3.69 -5.59 2.24
N MET A 150 3.33 -5.18 3.46
CA MET A 150 2.16 -5.71 4.16
C MET A 150 0.85 -5.25 3.53
N CYS A 151 0.75 -3.98 3.15
CA CYS A 151 -0.42 -3.46 2.43
C CYS A 151 -0.64 -4.22 1.11
N ASN A 152 0.43 -4.41 0.32
CA ASN A 152 0.37 -5.13 -0.94
C ASN A 152 0.02 -6.62 -0.75
N ALA A 153 0.63 -7.27 0.24
CA ALA A 153 0.33 -8.66 0.55
C ALA A 153 -1.12 -8.88 0.99
N TYR A 154 -1.68 -7.95 1.77
CA TYR A 154 -3.09 -7.99 2.18
C TYR A 154 -4.03 -7.80 0.99
N ARG A 155 -3.74 -6.84 0.10
CA ARG A 155 -4.48 -6.67 -1.16
C ARG A 155 -4.50 -7.96 -1.98
N ASP A 156 -3.33 -8.59 -2.16
CA ASP A 156 -3.23 -9.84 -2.93
C ASP A 156 -4.04 -10.96 -2.28
N LYS A 157 -3.98 -11.10 -0.95
CA LYS A 157 -4.75 -12.11 -0.21
C LYS A 157 -6.26 -11.90 -0.31
N THR A 158 -6.71 -10.64 -0.39
CA THR A 158 -8.13 -10.28 -0.47
C THR A 158 -8.65 -10.18 -1.90
N HIS A 159 -7.81 -10.42 -2.91
CA HIS A 159 -8.13 -10.24 -4.33
C HIS A 159 -8.68 -8.84 -4.63
N SER A 160 -8.26 -7.84 -3.86
CA SER A 160 -8.75 -6.47 -4.03
C SER A 160 -8.21 -5.89 -5.34
N ILE A 161 -9.10 -5.23 -6.09
CA ILE A 161 -8.75 -4.51 -7.33
C ILE A 161 -8.09 -3.14 -7.06
N SER A 162 -7.95 -2.77 -5.78
CA SER A 162 -7.33 -1.52 -5.38
C SER A 162 -5.87 -1.43 -5.82
N PRO A 163 -5.32 -0.21 -5.96
CA PRO A 163 -3.94 -0.05 -6.34
C PRO A 163 -2.91 -0.71 -5.42
N ASN A 164 -1.70 -0.93 -5.94
CA ASN A 164 -0.56 -1.25 -5.09
C ASN A 164 -0.19 -0.02 -4.27
N ALA A 165 0.16 -0.26 -3.01
CA ALA A 165 0.92 0.69 -2.22
C ALA A 165 2.36 0.77 -2.75
N PHE A 166 2.97 1.94 -2.60
CA PHE A 166 4.33 2.20 -3.06
C PHE A 166 4.97 3.32 -2.24
N ILE A 167 6.31 3.33 -2.21
CA ILE A 167 7.10 4.39 -1.58
C ILE A 167 7.50 5.37 -2.67
N VAL A 168 7.38 6.68 -2.39
CA VAL A 168 8.06 7.66 -3.21
C VAL A 168 8.63 8.81 -2.39
N GLY A 169 9.91 9.09 -2.62
CA GLY A 169 10.68 9.98 -1.74
C GLY A 169 10.55 9.49 -0.30
N GLU A 170 10.14 10.38 0.57
CA GLU A 170 9.95 10.11 2.00
C GLU A 170 8.50 9.79 2.38
N ARG A 171 7.69 9.31 1.43
CA ARG A 171 6.25 9.12 1.58
C ARG A 171 5.84 7.70 1.23
N ILE A 172 4.82 7.22 1.93
CA ILE A 172 4.11 6.00 1.60
C ILE A 172 2.78 6.41 0.97
N THR A 173 2.49 5.88 -0.21
CA THR A 173 1.22 6.09 -0.89
C THR A 173 0.46 4.76 -0.91
N MET A 174 -0.78 4.78 -0.45
CA MET A 174 -1.64 3.61 -0.28
C MET A 174 -3.03 3.89 -0.84
N PRO A 175 -3.80 2.86 -1.25
CA PRO A 175 -5.19 3.04 -1.64
C PRO A 175 -6.01 3.73 -0.54
N PHE A 176 -6.85 4.68 -0.94
CA PHE A 176 -7.83 5.28 -0.05
C PHE A 176 -9.00 4.33 0.16
N VAL A 177 -9.42 4.22 1.42
CA VAL A 177 -10.57 3.41 1.84
C VAL A 177 -11.58 4.33 2.48
N HIS A 178 -12.81 4.31 1.94
CA HIS A 178 -13.94 4.99 2.55
C HIS A 178 -14.58 4.09 3.60
N GLY A 179 -14.87 4.64 4.77
CA GLY A 179 -15.54 3.91 5.85
C GLY A 179 -15.62 4.72 7.13
N GLN A 180 -16.08 4.05 8.19
CA GLN A 180 -16.21 4.62 9.52
C GLN A 180 -15.35 3.85 10.52
N THR A 181 -14.88 4.51 11.58
CA THR A 181 -14.16 3.83 12.65
C THR A 181 -15.06 2.76 13.29
N PRO A 182 -14.64 1.48 13.31
CA PRO A 182 -15.43 0.43 13.93
C PRO A 182 -15.49 0.59 15.45
N ASN A 183 -16.50 -0.01 16.08
CA ASN A 183 -16.51 -0.16 17.53
C ASN A 183 -15.55 -1.29 17.99
N LYS A 184 -15.44 -1.50 19.30
CA LYS A 184 -14.54 -2.52 19.87
C LYS A 184 -14.85 -3.95 19.42
N ILE A 185 -16.13 -4.32 19.35
CA ILE A 185 -16.55 -5.68 18.94
C ILE A 185 -16.22 -5.90 17.46
N GLU A 186 -16.53 -4.91 16.63
CA GLU A 186 -16.18 -4.91 15.21
C GLU A 186 -14.66 -4.98 15.01
N THR A 187 -13.89 -4.27 15.82
CA THR A 187 -12.42 -4.32 15.80
C THR A 187 -11.91 -5.72 16.13
N LEU A 188 -12.45 -6.38 17.16
CA LEU A 188 -12.09 -7.76 17.51
C LEU A 188 -12.38 -8.74 16.37
N ASN A 189 -13.53 -8.58 15.71
CA ASN A 189 -13.88 -9.38 14.53
C ASN A 189 -12.95 -9.10 13.35
N GLY A 190 -12.59 -7.84 13.12
CA GLY A 190 -11.60 -7.45 12.11
C GLY A 190 -10.22 -8.03 12.36
N ILE A 191 -9.78 -8.10 13.63
CA ILE A 191 -8.52 -8.75 14.02
C ILE A 191 -8.58 -10.26 13.76
N LYS A 192 -9.68 -10.91 14.08
CA LYS A 192 -9.86 -12.34 13.76
C LYS A 192 -9.82 -12.57 12.24
N ASP A 193 -10.54 -11.77 11.47
CA ASP A 193 -10.57 -11.87 10.01
C ASP A 193 -9.19 -11.63 9.37
N LEU A 194 -8.42 -10.68 9.92
CA LEU A 194 -7.04 -10.42 9.54
C LEU A 194 -6.14 -11.63 9.86
N TYR A 195 -6.33 -12.24 11.03
CA TYR A 195 -5.63 -13.45 11.46
C TYR A 195 -5.92 -14.66 10.58
N ASP A 196 -7.20 -14.91 10.25
CA ASP A 196 -7.63 -16.00 9.35
C ASP A 196 -7.00 -15.83 7.94
N LYS A 197 -6.63 -14.60 7.56
CA LYS A 197 -5.90 -14.29 6.32
C LYS A 197 -4.38 -14.46 6.43
N GLY A 198 -3.87 -14.81 7.60
CA GLY A 198 -2.45 -15.06 7.86
C GLY A 198 -1.66 -13.82 8.29
N PHE A 199 -2.33 -12.79 8.81
CA PHE A 199 -1.72 -11.54 9.23
C PHE A 199 -2.00 -11.26 10.71
N LEU A 200 -1.01 -10.71 11.41
CA LEU A 200 -1.13 -10.25 12.78
C LEU A 200 -0.95 -8.74 12.80
N MET A 201 -1.60 -8.04 13.72
CA MET A 201 -1.43 -6.60 13.95
C MET A 201 -1.02 -6.37 15.39
N ALA A 202 0.11 -5.71 15.59
CA ALA A 202 0.65 -5.44 16.92
C ALA A 202 -0.06 -4.26 17.61
N ASP A 203 -0.28 -3.17 16.88
CA ASP A 203 -1.00 -1.97 17.35
C ASP A 203 -2.49 -2.09 17.03
N ALA A 204 -3.13 -3.15 17.50
CA ALA A 204 -4.55 -3.37 17.27
C ALA A 204 -5.38 -2.34 18.06
N LYS A 205 -6.15 -1.50 17.34
CA LYS A 205 -7.09 -0.53 17.90
C LYS A 205 -8.05 -0.01 16.82
N PRO A 206 -9.22 0.55 17.17
CA PRO A 206 -10.25 0.94 16.22
C PRO A 206 -9.75 1.91 15.14
N GLU A 207 -8.86 2.83 15.51
CA GLU A 207 -8.33 3.87 14.61
C GLU A 207 -7.48 3.31 13.46
N ASN A 208 -7.02 2.07 13.58
CA ASN A 208 -6.23 1.39 12.56
C ASN A 208 -7.10 0.54 11.60
N PHE A 209 -8.42 0.62 11.73
CA PHE A 209 -9.40 -0.07 10.89
C PHE A 209 -10.49 0.88 10.39
N LEU A 210 -11.15 0.48 9.31
CA LEU A 210 -12.41 1.08 8.88
C LEU A 210 -13.45 -0.02 8.64
N LYS A 211 -14.70 0.27 9.00
CA LYS A 211 -15.88 -0.43 8.52
C LYS A 211 -16.31 0.19 7.20
N ILE A 212 -16.22 -0.57 6.12
CA ILE A 212 -16.64 -0.13 4.78
C ILE A 212 -18.14 -0.36 4.58
N GLU A 213 -18.71 0.16 3.49
CA GLU A 213 -20.16 0.09 3.21
C GLU A 213 -20.73 -1.33 3.18
N THR A 214 -19.92 -2.32 2.80
CA THR A 214 -20.32 -3.74 2.83
C THR A 214 -20.38 -4.34 4.23
N GLY A 215 -20.05 -3.57 5.27
CA GLY A 215 -19.95 -4.01 6.66
C GLY A 215 -18.63 -4.68 7.03
N GLN A 216 -17.74 -4.91 6.05
CA GLN A 216 -16.43 -5.50 6.28
C GLN A 216 -15.51 -4.56 7.08
N ILE A 217 -14.72 -5.11 7.98
CA ILE A 217 -13.70 -4.39 8.74
C ILE A 217 -12.35 -4.61 8.05
N VAL A 218 -11.72 -3.52 7.59
CA VAL A 218 -10.46 -3.57 6.83
C VAL A 218 -9.38 -2.73 7.53
N PRO A 219 -8.13 -3.20 7.55
CA PRO A 219 -7.02 -2.45 8.13
C PRO A 219 -6.65 -1.26 7.23
N ILE A 220 -6.26 -0.15 7.86
CA ILE A 220 -5.76 1.05 7.16
C ILE A 220 -4.35 1.47 7.57
N ASP A 221 -3.82 0.95 8.68
CA ASP A 221 -2.40 1.11 9.06
C ASP A 221 -1.70 -0.25 8.96
N PHE A 222 -0.72 -0.36 8.06
CA PHE A 222 0.02 -1.60 7.81
C PHE A 222 1.42 -1.58 8.43
N GLY A 223 1.81 -0.50 9.10
CA GLY A 223 3.17 -0.32 9.63
C GLY A 223 3.56 -1.38 10.66
N LEU A 224 2.58 -1.89 11.41
CA LEU A 224 2.77 -2.90 12.46
C LEU A 224 1.95 -4.17 12.22
N ILE A 225 1.57 -4.41 10.96
CA ILE A 225 1.08 -5.71 10.51
C ILE A 225 2.28 -6.61 10.20
N PHE A 226 2.19 -7.91 10.48
CA PHE A 226 3.25 -8.87 10.18
C PHE A 226 2.70 -10.27 9.93
N LYS A 227 3.55 -11.18 9.43
CA LYS A 227 3.20 -12.59 9.19
C LYS A 227 4.02 -13.50 10.10
N ALA A 228 3.37 -14.49 10.70
CA ALA A 228 3.99 -15.47 11.60
C ALA A 228 5.16 -16.24 10.97
N ASN A 229 5.11 -16.51 9.67
CA ASN A 229 6.10 -17.34 8.98
C ASN A 229 7.34 -16.58 8.47
N ASN A 230 7.46 -15.28 8.74
CA ASN A 230 8.55 -14.48 8.17
C ASN A 230 9.16 -13.45 9.15
N LEU A 231 9.16 -13.79 10.45
CA LEU A 231 9.59 -12.90 11.53
C LEU A 231 11.05 -12.43 11.37
N SER A 232 11.96 -13.31 10.91
CA SER A 232 13.39 -13.00 10.79
C SER A 232 13.66 -11.86 9.81
N SER A 233 12.91 -11.79 8.70
CA SER A 233 13.09 -10.79 7.64
C SER A 233 12.63 -9.37 8.00
N ILE A 234 11.88 -9.20 9.09
CA ILE A 234 11.34 -7.91 9.51
C ILE A 234 12.49 -6.99 9.94
N ASP A 235 12.47 -5.72 9.52
CA ASP A 235 13.46 -4.72 9.95
C ASP A 235 13.52 -4.63 11.49
N GLN A 236 14.73 -4.45 12.04
CA GLN A 236 14.92 -4.43 13.49
C GLN A 236 14.09 -3.35 14.19
N ASN A 237 13.93 -2.17 13.58
CA ASN A 237 13.12 -1.10 14.18
C ASN A 237 11.63 -1.47 14.18
N VAL A 238 11.17 -2.09 13.09
CA VAL A 238 9.78 -2.59 13.00
C VAL A 238 9.52 -3.67 14.05
N LYS A 239 10.48 -4.60 14.27
CA LYS A 239 10.36 -5.61 15.34
C LYS A 239 10.22 -4.95 16.72
N ILE A 240 11.03 -3.93 17.02
CA ILE A 240 10.97 -3.18 18.28
C ILE A 240 9.59 -2.55 18.46
N GLU A 241 9.06 -1.87 17.43
CA GLU A 241 7.75 -1.22 17.53
C GLU A 241 6.60 -2.23 17.61
N ILE A 242 6.68 -3.37 16.92
CA ILE A 242 5.70 -4.46 17.05
C ILE A 242 5.60 -4.94 18.50
N VAL A 243 6.74 -5.29 19.11
CA VAL A 243 6.73 -5.78 20.50
C VAL A 243 6.24 -4.69 21.44
N ARG A 244 6.71 -3.45 21.27
CA ARG A 244 6.35 -2.33 22.13
C ARG A 244 4.87 -1.98 22.06
N ASP A 245 4.31 -1.78 20.87
CA ASP A 245 2.94 -1.29 20.71
C ASP A 245 1.91 -2.39 21.03
N TYR A 246 2.28 -3.67 20.84
CA TYR A 246 1.48 -4.79 21.38
C TYR A 246 1.34 -4.70 22.90
N ILE A 247 2.45 -4.55 23.63
CA ILE A 247 2.45 -4.52 25.11
C ILE A 247 1.77 -3.26 25.64
N LYS A 248 1.97 -2.10 24.97
CA LYS A 248 1.40 -0.82 25.40
C LYS A 248 -0.11 -0.70 25.24
N GLY A 249 -0.76 -1.61 24.52
CA GLY A 249 -2.22 -1.63 24.46
C GLY A 249 -2.83 -2.49 23.38
N GLY A 250 -2.08 -2.85 22.32
CA GLY A 250 -2.60 -3.66 21.24
C GLY A 250 -3.21 -4.99 21.70
N TYR A 251 -2.66 -5.61 22.74
CA TYR A 251 -3.17 -6.85 23.32
C TYR A 251 -4.64 -6.77 23.80
N HIS A 252 -5.18 -5.57 24.08
CA HIS A 252 -6.57 -5.38 24.50
C HIS A 252 -7.60 -5.66 23.39
N TYR A 253 -7.17 -5.61 22.14
CA TYR A 253 -8.00 -5.84 20.96
C TYR A 253 -7.74 -7.19 20.29
N ILE A 254 -7.04 -8.09 20.98
CA ILE A 254 -6.83 -9.46 20.51
C ILE A 254 -7.92 -10.37 21.08
N PRO A 255 -8.69 -11.09 20.23
CA PRO A 255 -9.66 -12.08 20.68
C PRO A 255 -9.05 -13.10 21.64
N SER A 256 -9.79 -13.49 22.68
CA SER A 256 -9.30 -14.42 23.70
C SER A 256 -8.77 -15.73 23.10
N SER A 257 -9.42 -16.24 22.06
CA SER A 257 -9.00 -17.44 21.33
C SER A 257 -7.64 -17.32 20.64
N LEU A 258 -7.21 -16.10 20.29
CA LEU A 258 -5.96 -15.85 19.55
C LEU A 258 -4.82 -15.38 20.46
N LYS A 259 -5.09 -15.05 21.72
CA LYS A 259 -4.09 -14.46 22.62
C LYS A 259 -2.82 -15.30 22.78
N SER A 260 -2.96 -16.62 22.91
CA SER A 260 -1.82 -17.52 23.09
C SER A 260 -0.88 -17.47 21.89
N GLU A 261 -1.43 -17.53 20.68
CA GLU A 261 -0.68 -17.48 19.42
C GLU A 261 -0.05 -16.11 19.19
N TYR A 262 -0.79 -15.02 19.42
CA TYR A 262 -0.20 -13.67 19.36
C TYR A 262 0.98 -13.54 20.32
N THR A 263 0.81 -13.97 21.56
CA THR A 263 1.84 -13.87 22.59
C THR A 263 3.08 -14.68 22.21
N SER A 264 2.92 -15.87 21.63
CA SER A 264 4.07 -16.70 21.21
C SER A 264 4.89 -16.00 20.10
N HIS A 265 4.23 -15.39 19.13
CA HIS A 265 4.90 -14.63 18.07
C HIS A 265 5.57 -13.35 18.60
N ILE A 266 4.95 -12.64 19.54
CA ILE A 266 5.55 -11.47 20.19
C ILE A 266 6.80 -11.87 21.00
N LYS A 267 6.75 -12.98 21.74
CA LYS A 267 7.93 -13.52 22.45
C LYS A 267 9.05 -13.93 21.49
N ALA A 268 8.69 -14.55 20.36
CA ALA A 268 9.67 -14.92 19.34
C ALA A 268 10.37 -13.69 18.74
N LEU A 269 9.61 -12.63 18.44
CA LEU A 269 10.18 -11.36 17.98
C LEU A 269 11.08 -10.70 19.03
N ASP A 270 10.64 -10.68 20.29
CA ASP A 270 11.43 -10.12 21.39
C ASP A 270 12.75 -10.87 21.60
N SER A 271 12.72 -12.20 21.53
CA SER A 271 13.94 -13.02 21.60
C SER A 271 14.94 -12.69 20.49
N MET A 272 14.47 -12.41 19.27
CA MET A 272 15.34 -11.98 18.15
C MET A 272 15.98 -10.60 18.37
N LEU A 273 15.42 -9.76 19.24
CA LEU A 273 15.93 -8.42 19.52
C LEU A 273 17.08 -8.40 20.52
N GLY A 274 17.20 -9.43 21.37
CA GLY A 274 18.25 -9.51 22.38
C GLY A 274 18.33 -8.27 23.26
N SER A 275 19.48 -7.58 23.26
CA SER A 275 19.69 -6.38 24.06
C SER A 275 18.78 -5.20 23.67
N ALA A 276 18.28 -5.18 22.43
CA ALA A 276 17.37 -4.17 21.91
C ALA A 276 15.88 -4.43 22.27
N SER A 277 15.59 -5.48 23.03
CA SER A 277 14.24 -5.81 23.49
C SER A 277 13.59 -4.62 24.23
N PRO A 278 12.39 -4.17 23.81
CA PRO A 278 11.66 -3.15 24.53
C PRO A 278 11.10 -3.66 25.87
N MET A 279 10.93 -4.99 26.04
CA MET A 279 10.43 -5.56 27.30
C MET A 279 11.34 -5.25 28.50
N ARG A 280 12.64 -5.04 28.26
CA ARG A 280 13.63 -4.68 29.30
C ARG A 280 13.35 -3.34 30.00
N TYR A 281 12.53 -2.49 29.39
CA TYR A 281 12.23 -1.13 29.85
C TYR A 281 10.76 -0.92 30.20
N ILE A 282 9.94 -1.97 30.14
CA ILE A 282 8.50 -1.94 30.43
C ILE A 282 8.26 -2.53 31.81
N ASN A 283 7.28 -1.99 32.55
CA ASN A 283 7.02 -2.46 33.89
C ASN A 283 6.45 -3.90 33.89
N THR A 284 6.75 -4.66 34.95
CA THR A 284 6.36 -6.09 35.02
C THR A 284 4.85 -6.32 35.02
N LYS A 285 4.07 -5.35 35.49
CA LYS A 285 2.60 -5.39 35.48
C LYS A 285 2.04 -5.30 34.06
N GLU A 286 2.57 -4.39 33.23
CA GLU A 286 2.22 -4.26 31.81
C GLU A 286 2.61 -5.52 31.04
N LEU A 287 3.82 -6.03 31.26
CA LEU A 287 4.27 -7.30 30.68
C LEU A 287 3.35 -8.47 31.07
N SER A 288 2.91 -8.51 32.32
CA SER A 288 1.99 -9.55 32.81
C SER A 288 0.60 -9.42 32.21
N ASN A 289 0.06 -8.21 32.13
CA ASN A 289 -1.26 -7.98 31.53
C ASN A 289 -1.28 -8.34 30.03
N ALA A 290 -0.18 -8.09 29.32
CA ALA A 290 -0.02 -8.46 27.92
C ALA A 290 0.24 -9.96 27.70
N GLY A 291 0.37 -10.75 28.78
CA GLY A 291 0.61 -12.20 28.73
C GLY A 291 2.07 -12.59 28.42
N VAL A 292 2.98 -11.63 28.32
CA VAL A 292 4.37 -11.88 27.93
C VAL A 292 5.29 -12.21 29.12
N PHE A 293 4.83 -11.95 30.34
CA PHE A 293 5.55 -12.26 31.59
C PHE A 293 4.60 -12.82 32.65
N THR A 294 5.11 -13.64 33.57
CA THR A 294 4.33 -14.16 34.71
C THR A 294 4.89 -13.57 36.00
N ILE A 295 4.08 -12.83 36.75
CA ILE A 295 4.46 -12.40 38.11
C ILE A 295 4.21 -13.59 39.04
N ASN A 296 5.27 -14.26 39.47
CA ASN A 296 5.18 -15.19 40.59
C ASN A 296 4.94 -14.37 41.85
N ARG A 297 3.68 -14.30 42.31
CA ARG A 297 3.36 -13.77 43.64
C ARG A 297 3.87 -14.79 44.66
N LYS A 298 4.95 -14.45 45.36
CA LYS A 298 5.30 -15.08 46.63
C LYS A 298 4.36 -14.58 47.71
#